data_AF-A0A8S3H897-F1
#
_entry.id   AF-A0A8S3H897-F1
#
_cell.length_a   1.000
_cell.length_b   1.000
_cell.length_c   1.000
_cell.angle_alpha   90.00
_cell.angle_beta   90.00
_cell.angle_gamma   90.00
#
_symmetry.space_group_name_H-M   'P 1'
#
loop_
_entity.id
_entity.type
_entity.pdbx_description
1 polymer ?
#
loop_
_entity_poly.entity_id
_entity_poly.type
_entity_poly.pdbx_seq_one_letter_code
_entity_poly.pdbx_strand_id
1 'polypeptide(L)'
;MNDTMKTCYQQLNTFVDHYLDALRLVLEEKNDLELTEHAVSSFEAFCEIREEAPNYQRNYEFFVDRFTELCHNNSDTNKTKFRCLGLRGHHALIRKTANDELQNDVWKHMDKIVPSIVFNMEVREQDRQSIPLAVESRNVEKIILT
;
A
#
# COMPACT_ATOMS: atom_id res chain seq x y z
N MET A 1 24.97 -29.56 -8.76
CA MET A 1 24.58 -28.32 -9.48
C MET A 1 23.16 -27.88 -9.11
N ASN A 2 22.16 -28.79 -9.11
CA ASN A 2 20.82 -28.48 -8.61
C ASN A 2 20.74 -28.14 -7.12
N ASP A 3 21.57 -28.76 -6.27
CA ASP A 3 21.51 -28.51 -4.82
C ASP A 3 22.02 -27.11 -4.45
N THR A 4 23.06 -26.61 -5.13
CA THR A 4 23.57 -25.26 -4.94
C THR A 4 22.52 -24.19 -5.29
N MET A 5 21.81 -24.38 -6.41
CA MET A 5 20.73 -23.48 -6.83
C MET A 5 19.56 -23.48 -5.83
N LYS A 6 19.17 -24.65 -5.32
CA LYS A 6 18.12 -24.76 -4.28
C LYS A 6 18.53 -24.04 -2.99
N THR A 7 19.78 -24.19 -2.55
CA THR A 7 20.28 -23.52 -1.34
C THR A 7 20.30 -22.00 -1.51
N CYS A 8 20.76 -21.48 -2.64
CA CYS A 8 20.74 -20.04 -2.90
C CYS A 8 19.32 -19.47 -2.92
N TYR A 9 18.37 -20.20 -3.52
CA TYR A 9 16.96 -19.80 -3.55
C TYR A 9 16.33 -19.80 -2.14
N GLN A 10 16.63 -20.82 -1.32
CA GLN A 10 16.19 -20.86 0.08
C GLN A 10 16.76 -19.70 0.90
N GLN A 11 18.06 -19.40 0.74
CA GLN A 11 18.70 -18.27 1.41
C GLN A 11 18.07 -16.94 1.01
N LEU A 12 17.71 -16.77 -0.27
CA LEU A 12 17.00 -15.58 -0.76
C LEU A 12 15.63 -15.44 -0.10
N ASN A 13 14.83 -16.50 -0.06
CA ASN A 13 13.52 -16.47 0.61
C ASN A 13 13.65 -16.16 2.10
N THR A 14 14.62 -16.78 2.79
CA THR A 14 14.93 -16.47 4.19
C THR A 14 15.32 -15.00 4.38
N PHE A 15 16.10 -14.42 3.48
CA PHE A 15 16.41 -12.99 3.53
C PHE A 15 15.15 -12.13 3.37
N VAL A 16 14.28 -12.47 2.42
CA VAL A 16 13.00 -11.76 2.22
C VAL A 16 12.12 -11.84 3.47
N ASP A 17 12.04 -13.00 4.12
CA ASP A 17 11.25 -13.17 5.34
C ASP A 17 11.79 -12.27 6.46
N HIS A 18 13.11 -12.26 6.69
CA HIS A 18 13.73 -11.35 7.66
C HIS A 18 13.52 -9.87 7.32
N TYR A 19 13.56 -9.52 6.03
CA TYR A 19 13.29 -8.16 5.58
C TYR A 19 11.84 -7.74 5.87
N LEU A 20 10.89 -8.62 5.58
CA LEU A 20 9.48 -8.38 5.89
C LEU A 20 9.26 -8.28 7.40
N ASP A 21 9.88 -9.14 8.21
CA ASP A 21 9.82 -9.04 9.67
C ASP A 21 10.39 -7.71 10.20
N ALA A 22 11.48 -7.21 9.62
CA ALA A 22 12.00 -5.89 9.95
C ALA A 22 10.98 -4.79 9.61
N LEU A 23 10.33 -4.84 8.45
CA LEU A 23 9.26 -3.90 8.11
C LEU A 23 8.06 -4.01 9.07
N ARG A 24 7.71 -5.22 9.53
CA ARG A 24 6.65 -5.41 10.54
C ARG A 24 6.99 -4.68 11.83
N LEU A 25 8.18 -4.93 12.38
CA LEU A 25 8.66 -4.27 13.60
C LEU A 25 8.65 -2.74 13.49
N VAL A 26 9.06 -2.21 12.33
CA VAL A 26 9.05 -0.76 12.09
C VAL A 26 7.61 -0.23 12.01
N LEU A 27 6.70 -0.96 11.37
CA LEU A 27 5.31 -0.56 11.23
C LEU A 27 4.48 -0.73 12.52
N GLU A 28 4.93 -1.53 13.48
CA GLU A 28 4.27 -1.65 14.80
C GLU A 28 4.27 -0.33 15.56
N GLU A 29 5.28 0.53 15.35
CA GLU A 29 5.28 1.89 15.89
C GLU A 29 4.18 2.72 15.21
N LYS A 30 3.21 3.18 16.00
CA LYS A 30 1.97 3.77 15.45
C LYS A 30 1.99 5.29 15.30
N ASN A 31 2.90 5.97 15.99
CA ASN A 31 2.85 7.43 16.11
C ASN A 31 3.96 8.16 15.34
N ASP A 32 4.92 7.43 14.76
CA ASP A 32 5.99 8.01 13.96
C ASP A 32 5.62 8.00 12.47
N LEU A 33 5.28 9.18 11.96
CA LEU A 33 4.90 9.36 10.57
C LEU A 33 6.08 9.13 9.61
N GLU A 34 7.27 9.63 9.94
CA GLU A 34 8.45 9.51 9.06
C GLU A 34 8.88 8.05 8.97
N LEU A 35 8.90 7.36 10.11
CA LEU A 35 9.22 5.95 10.17
C LEU A 35 8.20 5.10 9.40
N THR A 36 6.90 5.41 9.55
CA THR A 36 5.83 4.75 8.77
C THR A 36 6.01 5.00 7.27
N GLU A 37 6.32 6.23 6.87
CA GLU A 37 6.54 6.59 5.47
C GLU A 37 7.72 5.83 4.84
N HIS A 38 8.83 5.72 5.57
CA HIS A 38 9.98 4.93 5.13
C HIS A 38 9.67 3.44 5.02
N ALA A 39 8.93 2.88 5.97
CA ALA A 39 8.54 1.48 5.93
C ALA A 39 7.59 1.18 4.76
N VAL A 40 6.59 2.03 4.52
CA VAL A 40 5.66 1.88 3.39
C VAL A 40 6.38 2.04 2.06
N SER A 41 7.29 3.02 1.93
CA SER A 41 8.07 3.21 0.70
C SER A 41 9.01 2.03 0.42
N SER A 42 9.58 1.45 1.48
CA SER A 42 10.40 0.24 1.39
C SER A 42 9.57 -0.97 0.97
N PHE A 43 8.37 -1.12 1.55
CA PHE A 43 7.41 -2.16 1.17
C PHE A 43 6.95 -2.02 -0.29
N GLU A 44 6.69 -0.80 -0.76
CA GLU A 44 6.38 -0.51 -2.17
C GLU A 44 7.52 -0.97 -3.08
N ALA A 45 8.76 -0.59 -2.78
CA ALA A 45 9.93 -1.02 -3.55
C ALA A 45 10.07 -2.56 -3.58
N PHE A 46 9.82 -3.23 -2.45
CA PHE A 46 9.76 -4.69 -2.39
C PHE A 46 8.66 -5.29 -3.28
N CYS A 47 7.49 -4.64 -3.32
CA CYS A 47 6.38 -5.09 -4.17
C CYS A 47 6.66 -4.92 -5.67
N GLU A 48 7.57 -4.03 -6.06
CA GLU A 48 7.96 -3.84 -7.47
C GLU A 48 8.96 -4.89 -7.97
N ILE A 49 9.71 -5.52 -7.06
CA ILE A 49 10.66 -6.57 -7.42
C ILE A 49 9.88 -7.81 -7.90
N ARG A 50 10.14 -8.22 -9.15
CA ARG A 50 9.60 -9.46 -9.73
C ARG A 50 10.35 -10.66 -9.16
N GLU A 51 9.63 -11.66 -8.70
CA GLU A 51 10.20 -12.93 -8.28
C GLU A 51 10.13 -13.91 -9.44
N GLU A 52 11.21 -14.66 -9.69
CA GLU A 52 11.26 -15.66 -10.76
C GLU A 52 10.31 -16.85 -10.49
N ALA A 53 10.06 -17.14 -9.21
CA ALA A 53 9.06 -18.09 -8.76
C ALA A 53 8.32 -17.51 -7.53
N PRO A 54 6.98 -17.44 -7.56
CA PRO A 54 6.19 -16.86 -6.48
C PRO A 54 6.32 -17.66 -5.18
N ASN A 55 6.52 -16.97 -4.05
CA ASN A 55 6.51 -17.60 -2.74
C ASN A 55 5.07 -17.70 -2.17
N TYR A 56 4.44 -18.86 -2.37
CA TYR A 56 3.09 -19.18 -1.88
C TYR A 56 2.94 -19.26 -0.36
N GLN A 57 4.04 -19.28 0.41
CA GLN A 57 4.00 -19.31 1.88
C GLN A 57 4.02 -17.92 2.50
N ARG A 58 4.20 -16.87 1.70
CA ARG A 58 4.34 -15.52 2.23
C ARG A 58 3.01 -14.99 2.75
N ASN A 59 2.96 -14.76 4.05
CA ASN A 59 1.78 -14.22 4.74
C ASN A 59 1.84 -12.68 4.79
N TYR A 60 0.84 -12.03 4.19
CA TYR A 60 0.69 -10.58 4.20
C TYR A 60 -0.37 -10.04 5.17
N GLU A 61 -1.01 -10.90 5.97
CA GLU A 61 -2.11 -10.56 6.89
C GLU A 61 -1.78 -9.37 7.79
N PHE A 62 -0.59 -9.36 8.41
CA PHE A 62 -0.13 -8.22 9.21
C PHE A 62 -0.14 -6.91 8.41
N PHE A 63 0.37 -6.93 7.18
CA PHE A 63 0.47 -5.73 6.36
C PHE A 63 -0.92 -5.24 5.93
N VAL A 64 -1.81 -6.17 5.57
CA VAL A 64 -3.22 -5.84 5.29
C VAL A 64 -3.84 -5.14 6.49
N ASP A 65 -3.73 -5.74 7.68
CA ASP A 65 -4.33 -5.20 8.90
C ASP A 65 -3.75 -3.84 9.25
N ARG A 66 -2.43 -3.71 9.12
CA ARG A 66 -1.76 -2.46 9.43
C ARG A 66 -2.11 -1.35 8.45
N PHE A 67 -2.18 -1.63 7.15
CA PHE A 67 -2.59 -0.65 6.15
C PHE A 67 -4.08 -0.27 6.29
N THR A 68 -4.93 -1.21 6.69
CA THR A 68 -6.33 -0.97 7.04
C THR A 68 -6.42 0.01 8.22
N GLU A 69 -5.66 -0.21 9.29
CA GLU A 69 -5.59 0.73 10.42
C GLU A 69 -5.15 2.13 9.98
N LEU A 70 -4.13 2.24 9.12
CA LEU A 70 -3.65 3.51 8.58
C LEU A 70 -4.75 4.21 7.74
N CYS A 71 -5.49 3.47 6.92
CA CYS A 71 -6.62 3.96 6.14
C CYS A 71 -7.77 4.51 6.97
N HIS A 72 -7.91 4.07 8.23
CA HIS A 72 -8.92 4.56 9.16
C HIS A 72 -8.35 5.46 10.27
N ASN A 73 -7.09 5.90 10.13
CA ASN A 73 -6.44 6.76 11.11
C ASN A 73 -7.26 8.05 11.33
N ASN A 74 -7.48 8.39 12.59
CA ASN A 74 -8.26 9.56 13.00
C ASN A 74 -7.47 10.51 13.92
N SER A 75 -6.13 10.51 13.80
CA SER A 75 -5.25 11.45 14.50
C SER A 75 -5.47 12.88 13.99
N ASP A 76 -5.60 13.84 14.90
CA ASP A 76 -5.92 15.23 14.55
C ASP A 76 -4.86 15.91 13.68
N THR A 77 -3.58 15.54 13.83
CA THR A 77 -2.47 16.26 13.17
C THR A 77 -2.12 15.72 11.78
N ASN A 78 -2.16 14.39 11.60
CA ASN A 78 -1.61 13.73 10.40
C ASN A 78 -2.56 12.71 9.75
N LYS A 79 -3.87 12.74 10.06
CA LYS A 79 -4.85 11.77 9.52
C LYS A 79 -4.71 11.54 8.01
N THR A 80 -4.64 12.61 7.21
CA THR A 80 -4.60 12.51 5.74
C THR A 80 -3.33 11.80 5.28
N LYS A 81 -2.18 12.11 5.90
CA LYS A 81 -0.90 11.50 5.54
C LYS A 81 -0.89 10.01 5.89
N PHE A 82 -1.34 9.64 7.10
CA PHE A 82 -1.46 8.23 7.48
C PHE A 82 -2.41 7.47 6.57
N ARG A 83 -3.56 8.06 6.21
CA ARG A 83 -4.52 7.45 5.28
C ARG A 83 -3.93 7.25 3.88
N CYS A 84 -3.19 8.23 3.36
CA CYS A 84 -2.46 8.09 2.11
C CYS A 84 -1.42 6.96 2.17
N LEU A 85 -0.70 6.81 3.28
CA LEU A 85 0.25 5.71 3.49
C LEU A 85 -0.45 4.33 3.53
N GLY A 86 -1.61 4.23 4.16
CA GLY A 86 -2.42 3.01 4.13
C GLY A 86 -2.87 2.64 2.71
N LEU A 87 -3.36 3.62 1.94
CA LEU A 87 -3.78 3.40 0.55
C LEU A 87 -2.60 2.97 -0.34
N ARG A 88 -1.43 3.59 -0.15
CA ARG A 88 -0.17 3.22 -0.83
C ARG A 88 0.21 1.76 -0.54
N GLY A 89 0.18 1.35 0.72
CA GLY A 89 0.44 -0.02 1.12
C GLY A 89 -0.53 -1.03 0.50
N HIS A 90 -1.84 -0.75 0.52
CA HIS A 90 -2.84 -1.58 -0.15
C HIS A 90 -2.61 -1.67 -1.66
N HIS A 91 -2.33 -0.54 -2.31
CA HIS A 91 -2.05 -0.52 -3.75
C HIS A 91 -0.82 -1.38 -4.11
N ALA A 92 0.25 -1.26 -3.33
CA ALA A 92 1.45 -2.08 -3.51
C ALA A 92 1.13 -3.59 -3.43
N LEU A 93 0.35 -3.98 -2.42
CA LEU A 93 -0.04 -5.37 -2.18
C LEU A 93 -0.94 -5.93 -3.31
N ILE A 94 -1.94 -5.15 -3.74
CA ILE A 94 -2.82 -5.51 -4.86
C ILE A 94 -1.98 -5.67 -6.14
N ARG A 95 -1.06 -4.74 -6.40
CA ARG A 95 -0.20 -4.79 -7.59
C ARG A 95 0.75 -5.99 -7.57
N LYS A 96 1.33 -6.32 -6.40
CA LYS A 96 2.19 -7.51 -6.24
C LYS A 96 1.40 -8.79 -6.52
N THR A 97 0.17 -8.88 -6.03
CA THR A 97 -0.64 -10.13 -6.11
C THR A 97 -1.50 -10.27 -7.36
N ALA A 98 -1.78 -9.18 -8.08
CA ALA A 98 -2.44 -9.24 -9.39
C ALA A 98 -1.53 -9.81 -10.49
N ASN A 99 -0.21 -9.73 -10.31
CA ASN A 99 0.79 -10.16 -11.31
C ASN A 99 1.31 -11.60 -11.13
N ASP A 100 0.96 -12.26 -10.03
CA ASP A 100 1.40 -13.62 -9.71
C ASP A 100 0.20 -14.58 -9.64
N GLU A 101 0.40 -15.88 -9.89
CA GLU A 101 -0.59 -16.96 -9.60
C GLU A 101 -0.91 -17.08 -8.07
N LEU A 102 -0.38 -16.18 -7.24
CA LEU A 102 -0.63 -15.92 -5.81
C LEU A 102 -2.04 -15.37 -5.50
N GLN A 103 -2.99 -15.44 -6.43
CA GLN A 103 -4.35 -14.93 -6.28
C GLN A 103 -5.12 -15.51 -5.07
N ASN A 104 -4.65 -16.55 -4.39
CA ASN A 104 -5.40 -17.11 -3.27
C ASN A 104 -5.22 -16.37 -1.94
N ASP A 105 -4.18 -15.56 -1.72
CA ASP A 105 -3.92 -15.05 -0.36
C ASP A 105 -4.48 -13.64 -0.12
N VAL A 106 -4.18 -12.67 -0.98
CA VAL A 106 -4.69 -11.29 -0.82
C VAL A 106 -6.20 -11.19 -1.06
N TRP A 107 -6.78 -12.05 -1.87
CA TRP A 107 -8.23 -12.05 -2.12
C TRP A 107 -9.06 -12.41 -0.87
N LYS A 108 -8.49 -13.16 0.08
CA LYS A 108 -9.13 -13.44 1.38
C LYS A 108 -9.30 -12.20 2.25
N HIS A 109 -8.56 -11.13 1.93
CA HIS A 109 -8.52 -9.88 2.70
C HIS A 109 -9.30 -8.74 2.02
N MET A 110 -10.01 -9.01 0.92
CA MET A 110 -10.77 -7.98 0.19
C MET A 110 -11.92 -7.38 1.02
N ASP A 111 -12.40 -8.12 2.02
CA ASP A 111 -13.35 -7.66 3.03
C ASP A 111 -12.82 -6.52 3.91
N LYS A 112 -11.50 -6.34 3.99
CA LYS A 112 -10.85 -5.19 4.65
C LYS A 112 -10.40 -4.14 3.64
N ILE A 113 -9.76 -4.57 2.55
CA ILE A 113 -9.16 -3.69 1.54
C ILE A 113 -10.22 -2.81 0.86
N VAL A 114 -11.32 -3.40 0.37
CA VAL A 114 -12.34 -2.67 -0.37
C VAL A 114 -13.02 -1.61 0.50
N PRO A 115 -13.50 -1.91 1.72
CA PRO A 115 -14.06 -0.89 2.60
C PRO A 115 -13.08 0.23 2.95
N SER A 116 -11.80 -0.06 3.18
CA SER A 116 -10.78 0.98 3.46
C SER A 116 -10.58 1.93 2.29
N ILE A 117 -10.60 1.42 1.05
CA ILE A 117 -10.53 2.27 -0.16
C ILE A 117 -11.78 3.15 -0.27
N VAL A 118 -12.97 2.55 -0.15
CA VAL A 118 -14.25 3.27 -0.24
C VAL A 118 -14.35 4.37 0.82
N PHE A 119 -13.97 4.06 2.07
CA PHE A 119 -13.94 5.03 3.17
C PHE A 119 -13.07 6.27 2.86
N ASN A 120 -11.98 6.10 2.11
CA ASN A 120 -11.10 7.20 1.73
C ASN A 120 -11.51 7.91 0.43
N MET A 121 -12.50 7.40 -0.30
CA MET A 121 -13.12 8.08 -1.44
C MET A 121 -14.29 8.99 -1.02
N GLU A 122 -14.89 8.74 0.15
CA GLU A 122 -16.01 9.53 0.66
C GLU A 122 -15.58 10.98 0.93
N VAL A 123 -16.12 11.92 0.15
CA VAL A 123 -15.97 13.36 0.42
C VAL A 123 -16.78 13.70 1.65
N ARG A 124 -16.12 13.83 2.79
CA ARG A 124 -16.77 14.29 4.02
C ARG A 124 -17.12 15.77 3.88
N GLU A 125 -18.28 16.17 4.38
CA GLU A 125 -18.74 17.57 4.30
C GLU A 125 -17.76 18.56 4.94
N GLN A 126 -16.99 18.10 5.92
CA GLN A 126 -15.89 18.83 6.58
C GLN A 126 -14.72 19.12 5.64
N ASP A 127 -14.43 18.22 4.69
CA ASP A 127 -13.36 18.40 3.71
C ASP A 127 -13.81 19.32 2.56
N ARG A 128 -15.13 19.43 2.32
CA ARG A 128 -15.74 20.32 1.30
C ARG A 128 -15.51 21.81 1.58
N GLN A 129 -15.31 22.20 2.83
CA GLN A 129 -14.97 23.57 3.22
C GLN A 129 -13.50 23.93 2.94
N SER A 130 -12.66 22.93 2.69
CA SER A 130 -11.22 23.08 2.44
C SER A 130 -10.86 23.06 0.95
N ILE A 131 -11.83 22.86 0.06
CA ILE A 131 -11.64 22.84 -1.39
C ILE A 131 -11.91 24.27 -1.90
N PRO A 132 -10.90 25.04 -2.34
CA PRO A 132 -11.17 26.29 -3.04
C PRO A 132 -11.96 25.96 -4.30
N LEU A 133 -13.04 26.69 -4.55
CA LEU A 133 -13.82 26.69 -5.80
C LEU A 133 -12.88 27.06 -6.96
N ALA A 134 -12.13 26.10 -7.48
CA ALA A 134 -11.17 26.28 -8.57
C ALA A 134 -11.41 25.26 -9.68
N VAL A 135 -12.67 25.02 -10.02
CA VAL A 135 -13.06 24.41 -11.29
C VAL A 135 -14.32 25.11 -11.82
N GLU A 136 -14.25 26.42 -11.98
CA GLU A 136 -15.15 27.13 -12.89
C GLU A 136 -14.30 28.06 -13.76
N SER A 137 -14.54 27.99 -15.07
CA SER A 137 -13.91 28.78 -16.14
C SER A 137 -12.61 28.23 -16.73
N ARG A 138 -12.63 26.99 -17.24
CA ARG A 138 -11.81 26.68 -18.42
C ARG A 138 -12.65 25.85 -19.39
N ASN A 139 -13.07 26.52 -20.46
CA ASN A 139 -13.80 26.12 -21.69
C ASN A 139 -14.84 27.23 -21.89
N VAL A 140 -14.91 28.05 -22.96
CA VAL A 140 -14.93 27.69 -24.38
C VAL A 140 -14.68 28.94 -25.29
N GLU A 141 -13.55 29.67 -25.21
CA GLU A 141 -13.38 30.88 -26.08
C GLU A 141 -12.05 31.01 -26.85
N LYS A 142 -11.27 29.94 -27.00
CA LYS A 142 -10.01 30.00 -27.80
C LYS A 142 -9.93 29.10 -29.03
N ILE A 143 -11.06 28.59 -29.51
CA ILE A 143 -11.12 27.84 -30.78
C ILE A 143 -11.84 28.65 -31.90
N ILE A 144 -12.36 29.84 -31.60
CA ILE A 144 -12.93 30.73 -32.62
C ILE A 144 -12.20 32.07 -32.51
N LEU A 145 -11.43 32.41 -33.57
CA LEU A 145 -10.67 33.65 -33.80
C LEU A 145 -9.22 33.69 -33.30
N THR A 146 -8.29 33.12 -34.08
CA THR A 146 -7.35 33.86 -34.97
C THR A 146 -6.19 32.94 -35.34
#